data_AF-A0A2E0UT84-F1
#
_entry.id   AF-A0A2E0UT84-F1
#
_cell.length_a   1.000
_cell.length_b   1.000
_cell.length_c   1.000
_cell.angle_alpha   90.00
_cell.angle_beta   90.00
_cell.angle_gamma   90.00
#
_symmetry.space_group_name_H-M   'P 1'
#
loop_
_entity.id
_entity.type
_entity.pdbx_description
1 polymer ?
#
loop_
_entity_poly.entity_id
_entity_poly.type
_entity_poly.pdbx_seq_one_letter_code
_entity_poly.pdbx_strand_id
1 'polypeptide(L)' 'MDELVNRISETIGASQGDARKAILITAGYLKSKLTPPLANEIDIILDLEKLTEEETKYLGTFYMP' A
#
# COMPACT_ATOMS: atom_id res chain seq x y z
N MET A 1 8.50 3.86 2.09
CA MET A 1 8.00 2.47 1.95
C MET A 1 8.93 1.44 2.61
N ASP A 2 10.21 1.37 2.25
CA ASP A 2 11.09 0.25 2.65
C ASP A 2 11.21 0.01 4.17
N GLU A 3 11.30 1.07 4.97
CA GLU A 3 11.32 0.94 6.44
C GLU A 3 10.03 0.29 6.98
N LEU A 4 8.87 0.65 6.41
CA LEU A 4 7.59 0.08 6.79
C LEU A 4 7.51 -1.39 6.40
N VAL A 5 8.00 -1.75 5.20
CA VAL A 5 8.05 -3.16 4.75
C VAL A 5 8.92 -3.98 5.71
N ASN A 6 10.09 -3.46 6.10
CA ASN A 6 10.97 -4.12 7.07
C ASN A 6 10.26 -4.36 8.41
N ARG A 7 9.68 -3.31 9.00
CA ARG A 7 8.98 -3.42 10.28
C ARG A 7 7.82 -4.41 10.21
N ILE A 8 7.02 -4.38 9.14
CA ILE A 8 5.89 -5.29 8.98
C ILE A 8 6.38 -6.72 8.79
N SER A 9 7.38 -6.96 7.94
CA SER A 9 8.01 -8.27 7.71
C SER A 9 8.50 -8.90 9.00
N GLU A 10 9.21 -8.13 9.84
CA GLU A 10 9.69 -8.56 11.16
C GLU A 10 8.54 -8.84 12.13
N THR A 11 7.52 -7.97 12.15
CA THR A 11 6.40 -8.07 13.10
C THR A 11 5.54 -9.30 12.83
N ILE A 12 5.24 -9.59 11.57
CA ILE A 12 4.32 -10.68 11.19
C ILE A 12 5.05 -11.97 10.77
N GLY A 13 6.38 -11.95 10.68
CA GLY A 13 7.19 -13.09 10.25
C GLY A 13 6.98 -13.46 8.77
N ALA A 14 6.69 -12.48 7.91
CA ALA A 14 6.45 -12.70 6.48
C ALA A 14 7.63 -12.24 5.62
N SER A 15 7.66 -12.69 4.36
CA SER A 15 8.64 -12.21 3.39
C SER A 15 8.46 -10.70 3.12
N GLN A 16 9.54 -10.03 2.71
CA GLN A 16 9.50 -8.62 2.30
C GLN A 16 8.47 -8.36 1.19
N GLY A 17 8.36 -9.30 0.24
CA GLY A 17 7.37 -9.23 -0.84
C GLY A 17 5.94 -9.31 -0.32
N ASP A 18 5.66 -10.20 0.62
CA ASP A 18 4.32 -10.35 1.20
C ASP A 18 3.96 -9.18 2.11
N ALA A 19 4.92 -8.67 2.89
CA ALA A 19 4.75 -7.46 3.69
C ALA A 19 4.43 -6.25 2.80
N ARG A 20 5.14 -6.10 1.69
CA ARG A 20 4.90 -5.03 0.71
C ARG A 20 3.53 -5.14 0.07
N LYS A 21 3.09 -6.34 -0.32
CA LYS A 21 1.73 -6.58 -0.82
C LYS A 21 0.66 -6.22 0.22
N ALA A 22 0.85 -6.63 1.48
CA ALA A 22 -0.09 -6.34 2.56
C ALA A 22 -0.27 -4.82 2.78
N ILE A 23 0.83 -4.06 2.75
CA ILE A 23 0.80 -2.60 2.84
C ILE A 23 0.01 -2.00 1.68
N LEU A 24 0.27 -2.43 0.44
CA LEU A 24 -0.42 -1.91 -0.74
C LEU A 24 -1.91 -2.23 -0.76
N ILE A 25 -2.30 -3.46 -0.42
CA ILE A 25 -3.71 -3.86 -0.29
C ILE A 25 -4.41 -2.99 0.77
N THR A 26 -3.76 -2.80 1.92
CA THR A 26 -4.31 -1.98 3.01
C THR A 26 -4.43 -0.52 2.59
N ALA A 27 -3.44 0.03 1.89
CA ALA A 27 -3.47 1.38 1.35
C ALA A 27 -4.64 1.55 0.37
N GLY A 28 -4.80 0.62 -0.58
CA GLY A 28 -5.93 0.62 -1.51
C GLY A 28 -7.29 0.57 -0.80
N TYR A 29 -7.42 -0.27 0.23
CA TYR A 29 -8.62 -0.34 1.04
C TYR A 29 -8.90 0.99 1.77
N LEU A 30 -7.91 1.58 2.43
CA LEU A 30 -8.06 2.87 3.12
C LEU A 30 -8.46 3.98 2.15
N LYS A 31 -7.81 4.06 0.99
CA LYS A 31 -8.15 5.04 -0.06
C LYS A 31 -9.59 4.87 -0.56
N SER A 32 -10.12 3.64 -0.62
CA SER A 32 -11.52 3.39 -1.01
C SER A 32 -12.55 3.89 0.02
N LYS A 33 -12.13 4.14 1.27
CA LYS A 33 -13.01 4.57 2.37
C LYS A 33 -12.87 6.04 2.71
N LEU A 34 -11.82 6.69 2.23
CA LEU A 34 -11.48 8.08 2.56
C LEU A 34 -11.87 9.01 1.42
N THR A 35 -12.29 10.22 1.77
CA THR A 35 -12.54 11.27 0.79
C THR A 35 -11.22 11.89 0.29
N PRO A 36 -11.19 12.46 -0.93
CA PRO A 36 -10.08 13.31 -1.36
C PRO A 36 -10.09 14.57 -0.48
N PRO A 37 -9.24 14.66 0.57
CA PRO A 37 -7.79 14.79 0.46
C PRO A 37 -6.99 13.71 1.22
N LEU A 38 -7.61 12.99 2.15
CA LEU A 38 -6.94 12.00 2.99
C LEU A 38 -6.48 10.78 2.18
N ALA A 39 -7.19 10.45 1.11
CA ALA A 39 -6.76 9.42 0.17
C ALA A 39 -5.43 9.79 -0.54
N ASN A 40 -5.19 11.09 -0.80
CA ASN A 40 -3.96 11.56 -1.45
C ASN A 40 -2.78 11.62 -0.47
N GLU A 41 -3.04 11.90 0.81
CA GLU A 41 -2.03 11.81 1.88
C GLU A 41 -1.41 10.40 1.95
N ILE A 42 -2.21 9.35 1.72
CA ILE A 42 -1.71 7.97 1.69
C ILE A 42 -0.71 7.77 0.55
N ASP A 43 -0.95 8.36 -0.62
CA ASP A 43 -0.05 8.28 -1.76
C ASP A 43 1.30 8.93 -1.45
N ILE A 44 1.29 10.06 -0.75
CA ILE A 44 2.47 10.82 -0.34
C ILE A 44 3.25 10.06 0.74
N ILE A 45 2.58 9.63 1.82
CA ILE A 45 3.21 8.94 2.95
C ILE A 45 3.90 7.65 2.51
N LEU A 46 3.26 6.92 1.60
CA LEU A 46 3.77 5.64 1.12
C LEU A 46 4.65 5.78 -0.13
N ASP A 47 4.80 6.98 -0.69
CA ASP A 47 5.61 7.26 -1.89
C ASP A 47 5.16 6.38 -3.08
N LEU A 48 3.84 6.29 -3.30
CA LEU A 48 3.24 5.36 -4.26
C LEU A 48 3.51 5.72 -5.72
N GLU A 49 4.06 6.91 -5.99
CA GLU A 49 4.50 7.33 -7.32
C GLU A 49 5.67 6.49 -7.86
N LYS A 50 6.40 5.79 -6.98
CA LYS A 50 7.57 4.95 -7.33
C LYS A 50 7.24 3.47 -7.48
N LEU A 51 5.96 3.10 -7.50
CA LEU A 51 5.56 1.71 -7.64
C LEU A 51 5.84 1.17 -9.03
N THR A 52 6.16 -0.12 -9.08
CA THR A 52 6.22 -0.89 -10.32
C THR A 52 4.82 -1.25 -10.81
N GLU A 53 4.68 -1.60 -12.10
CA GLU A 53 3.38 -2.01 -12.67
C GLU A 53 2.75 -3.20 -11.96
N GLU A 54 3.55 -4.13 -11.44
CA GLU A 54 3.07 -5.28 -10.68
C GLU A 54 2.42 -4.84 -9.36
N GLU A 55 2.97 -3.80 -8.74
CA GLU A 55 2.54 -3.31 -7.44
C GLU A 55 1.27 -2.47 -7.52
N THR A 56 1.10 -1.73 -8.61
CA THR A 56 -0.12 -0.95 -8.88
C THR A 56 -1.37 -1.84 -8.87
N LYS A 57 -1.25 -3.12 -9.26
CA LYS A 57 -2.36 -4.08 -9.26
C LYS A 57 -2.96 -4.28 -7.87
N TYR A 58 -2.14 -4.23 -6.81
CA TYR A 58 -2.62 -4.41 -5.44
C TYR A 58 -3.38 -3.18 -4.91
N LEU A 59 -3.08 -1.97 -5.41
CA LEU A 59 -3.83 -0.76 -5.07
C LEU A 59 -5.21 -0.71 -5.77
N GLY A 60 -5.28 -1.18 -7.01
CA GLY A 60 -6.51 -1.20 -7.81
C GLY A 60 -7.56 -2.21 -7.34
N THR A 61 -7.25 -3.05 -6.35
CA THR A 61 -8.13 -4.14 -5.90
C THR A 61 -9.46 -3.64 -5.32
N PHE A 62 -9.49 -2.44 -4.74
CA PHE A 62 -10.68 -1.85 -4.12
C PHE A 62 -11.26 -0.65 -4.88
N TYR A 63 -10.61 -0.24 -5.97
CA TYR A 63 -11.15 0.70 -6.95
C TYR A 63 -11.95 -0.08 -8.01
N MET A 64 -13.00 -0.78 -7.59
CA MET A 64 -14.06 -1.19 -8.50
C MET A 64 -15.28 -0.30 -8.26
N PRO A 65 -15.98 0.11 -9.34
CA PRO A 65 -17.02 1.14 -9.31
C PRO A 65 -18.18 0.84 -8.36
#